data_AF-A0A9P2DMU8-F1
#
_entry.id   AF-A0A9P2DMU8-F1
#
_cell.length_a   1.000
_cell.length_b   1.000
_cell.length_c   1.000
_cell.angle_alpha   90.00
_cell.angle_beta   90.00
_cell.angle_gamma   90.00
#
_symmetry.space_group_name_H-M   'P 1'
#
loop_
_entity.id
_entity.type
_entity.pdbx_description
1 polymer ?
#
loop_
_entity_poly.entity_id
_entity_poly.type
_entity_poly.pdbx_seq_one_letter_code
_entity_poly.pdbx_strand_id
1 'polypeptide(L)'
;MFTKKRGLILLAAVLLTVCAIWEYAMPTDAAVKSYYVKVEDAGKPVQKNQFKGFKYVSNVYDDKGKQKQLTFYSEKELTKNEQFKVLVGENKMVVNYKKIKNVPDKIKYLAEK
;
A
#
# COMPACT_ATOMS: atom_id res chain seq x y z
N MET A 1 -48.31 22.09 2.77
CA MET A 1 -47.54 23.28 3.22
C MET A 1 -46.24 22.81 3.86
N PHE A 2 -45.16 22.65 3.09
CA PHE A 2 -43.86 22.25 3.64
C PHE A 2 -43.27 23.45 4.37
N THR A 3 -43.37 23.45 5.70
CA THR A 3 -42.73 24.48 6.53
C THR A 3 -41.23 24.41 6.31
N LYS A 4 -40.57 25.56 6.10
CA LYS A 4 -39.15 25.69 5.75
C LYS A 4 -38.22 24.82 6.64
N LYS A 5 -38.60 24.61 7.90
CA LYS A 5 -37.92 23.74 8.88
C LYS A 5 -37.95 22.23 8.52
N ARG A 6 -39.07 21.72 7.99
CA ARG A 6 -39.21 20.30 7.60
C ARG A 6 -38.41 19.96 6.34
N GLY A 7 -38.32 20.90 5.39
CA GLY A 7 -37.48 20.74 4.20
C GLY A 7 -35.98 20.67 4.55
N LEU A 8 -35.54 21.48 5.51
CA LEU A 8 -34.14 21.52 5.94
C LEU A 8 -33.70 20.24 6.68
N ILE A 9 -34.58 19.66 7.50
CA ILE A 9 -34.33 18.38 8.18
C ILE A 9 -34.25 17.23 7.17
N LEU A 10 -35.12 17.22 6.15
CA LEU A 10 -35.11 16.19 5.11
C LEU A 10 -33.82 16.26 4.28
N LEU A 11 -33.36 17.48 3.95
CA LEU A 11 -32.13 17.70 3.19
C LEU A 11 -30.89 17.30 3.99
N ALA A 12 -30.86 17.62 5.28
CA ALA A 12 -29.77 17.21 6.18
C ALA A 12 -29.72 15.67 6.33
N ALA A 13 -30.87 15.00 6.44
CA ALA A 13 -30.92 13.54 6.50
C ALA A 13 -30.38 12.89 5.22
N VAL A 14 -30.75 13.42 4.04
CA VAL A 14 -30.22 12.94 2.75
C VAL A 14 -28.72 13.16 2.66
N LEU A 15 -28.22 14.33 3.08
CA LEU A 15 -26.79 14.64 3.04
C LEU A 15 -25.98 13.66 3.92
N LEU A 16 -26.47 13.38 5.14
CA LEU A 16 -25.83 12.44 6.06
C LEU A 16 -25.82 11.01 5.50
N THR A 17 -26.89 10.57 4.83
CA THR A 17 -26.90 9.24 4.18
C THR A 17 -25.90 9.13 3.04
N VAL A 18 -25.71 10.19 2.25
CA VAL A 18 -24.71 10.21 1.17
C VAL A 18 -23.29 10.17 1.73
N CYS A 19 -23.00 10.94 2.79
CA CYS A 19 -21.70 10.88 3.48
C CYS A 19 -21.41 9.49 4.07
N ALA A 20 -22.40 8.85 4.69
CA ALA A 20 -22.25 7.51 5.27
C ALA A 20 -21.94 6.43 4.22
N ILE A 21 -22.54 6.52 3.03
CA ILE A 21 -22.24 5.61 1.92
C ILE A 21 -20.82 5.85 1.38
N TRP A 22 -20.36 7.11 1.37
CA TRP A 22 -19.05 7.46 0.84
C TRP A 22 -17.89 7.00 1.75
N GLU A 23 -18.05 7.06 3.07
CA GLU A 23 -17.07 6.50 4.01
C GLU A 23 -16.98 4.96 3.91
N TYR A 24 -18.10 4.27 3.66
CA TYR A 24 -18.12 2.80 3.56
C TYR A 24 -17.62 2.28 2.20
N ALA A 25 -17.66 3.12 1.16
CA ALA A 25 -17.27 2.75 -0.20
C ALA A 25 -15.87 3.22 -0.61
N MET A 26 -15.14 3.97 0.23
CA MET A 26 -13.75 4.29 -0.06
C MET A 26 -12.90 3.02 0.07
N PRO A 27 -12.29 2.53 -1.04
CA PRO A 27 -11.47 1.35 -1.02
C PRO A 27 -10.05 1.77 -0.61
N THR A 28 -9.88 2.36 0.57
CA THR A 28 -8.55 2.69 1.09
C THR A 28 -7.74 1.42 1.38
N ASP A 29 -8.41 0.28 1.59
CA ASP A 29 -7.77 -1.03 1.81
C ASP A 29 -7.40 -1.77 0.51
N ALA A 30 -8.10 -1.54 -0.61
CA ALA A 30 -7.82 -2.25 -1.87
C ALA A 30 -6.59 -1.70 -2.62
N ALA A 31 -6.21 -0.45 -2.33
CA ALA A 31 -5.15 0.25 -3.03
C ALA A 31 -3.74 -0.07 -2.49
N VAL A 32 -3.63 -0.64 -1.29
CA VAL A 32 -2.33 -0.95 -0.67
C VAL A 32 -2.15 -2.46 -0.61
N LYS A 33 -1.11 -2.95 -1.28
CA LYS A 33 -0.78 -4.37 -1.31
C LYS A 33 0.46 -4.64 -0.48
N SER A 34 0.38 -5.64 0.40
CA SER A 34 1.56 -6.13 1.12
C SER A 34 2.38 -7.07 0.25
N TYR A 35 3.68 -6.89 0.30
CA TYR A 35 4.64 -7.76 -0.35
C TYR A 35 5.80 -8.05 0.60
N TYR A 36 6.39 -9.22 0.45
CA TYR A 36 7.61 -9.62 1.15
C TYR A 36 8.77 -9.50 0.17
N VAL A 37 9.77 -8.71 0.52
CA VAL A 37 10.94 -8.46 -0.33
C VAL A 37 12.21 -8.78 0.45
N LYS A 38 13.13 -9.46 -0.23
CA LYS A 38 14.53 -9.54 0.20
C LYS A 38 15.30 -8.49 -0.60
N VAL A 39 15.93 -7.57 0.09
CA VAL A 39 16.68 -6.48 -0.55
C VAL A 39 18.05 -7.02 -0.95
N GLU A 40 18.17 -7.46 -2.20
CA GLU A 40 19.43 -8.01 -2.75
C GLU A 40 20.44 -6.89 -3.04
N ASP A 41 19.98 -5.76 -3.56
CA ASP A 41 20.79 -4.61 -3.91
C ASP A 41 20.31 -3.32 -3.24
N ALA A 42 21.27 -2.42 -2.99
CA ALA A 42 20.98 -1.09 -2.51
C ALA A 42 20.10 -0.34 -3.52
N GLY A 43 19.14 0.44 -3.02
CA GLY A 43 18.18 1.15 -3.87
C GLY A 43 18.88 2.18 -4.72
N LYS A 44 18.46 2.31 -5.98
CA LYS A 44 19.00 3.37 -6.86
C LYS A 44 18.43 4.71 -6.40
N PRO A 45 19.24 5.69 -5.98
CA PRO A 45 18.73 6.99 -5.59
C PRO A 45 18.05 7.64 -6.80
N VAL A 46 16.85 8.17 -6.60
CA VAL A 46 16.08 8.88 -7.62
C VAL A 46 15.66 10.22 -7.05
N GLN A 47 15.93 11.27 -7.81
CA GLN A 47 15.46 12.61 -7.53
C GLN A 47 14.65 13.06 -8.75
N LYS A 48 13.33 13.15 -8.59
CA LYS A 48 12.43 13.70 -9.62
C LYS A 48 11.60 14.82 -9.00
N ASN A 49 11.88 16.07 -9.39
CA ASN A 49 11.21 17.29 -8.96
C ASN A 49 10.97 17.40 -7.44
N GLN A 50 9.90 16.79 -6.93
CA GLN A 50 9.47 16.83 -5.53
C GLN A 50 9.66 15.50 -4.78
N PHE A 51 10.01 14.41 -5.47
CA PHE A 51 10.29 13.12 -4.85
C PHE A 51 11.79 12.87 -4.76
N LYS A 52 12.29 12.70 -3.53
CA LYS A 52 13.65 12.23 -3.23
C LYS A 52 13.52 10.90 -2.51
N GLY A 53 14.04 9.84 -3.12
CA GLY A 53 13.99 8.51 -2.53
C GLY A 53 14.83 7.52 -3.31
N PHE A 54 14.48 6.26 -3.18
CA PHE A 54 15.23 5.12 -3.69
C PHE A 54 14.28 4.21 -4.48
N LYS A 55 14.72 3.82 -5.68
CA LYS A 55 14.04 2.86 -6.52
C LYS A 55 14.65 1.48 -6.30
N TYR A 56 13.78 0.53 -6.02
CA TYR A 56 14.13 -0.88 -5.89
C TYR A 56 13.47 -1.65 -7.03
N VAL A 57 14.23 -2.54 -7.64
CA VAL A 57 13.73 -3.55 -8.57
C VAL A 57 14.09 -4.88 -7.94
N SER A 58 13.13 -5.51 -7.29
CA SER A 58 13.38 -6.72 -6.52
C SER A 58 12.28 -7.75 -6.77
N ASN A 59 12.63 -9.02 -6.61
CA ASN A 59 11.66 -10.10 -6.58
C ASN A 59 10.91 -10.04 -5.25
N VAL A 60 9.61 -9.82 -5.34
CA VAL A 60 8.72 -9.74 -4.19
C VAL A 60 7.76 -10.91 -4.19
N TYR A 61 7.32 -11.31 -3.01
CA TYR A 61 6.32 -12.35 -2.83
C TYR A 61 5.03 -11.72 -2.31
N ASP A 62 3.92 -12.05 -2.97
CA ASP A 62 2.57 -11.70 -2.53
C ASP A 62 2.19 -12.53 -1.28
N ASP A 63 1.13 -12.19 -0.55
CA ASP A 63 0.65 -13.00 0.59
C ASP A 63 0.19 -14.41 0.15
N LYS A 64 -0.01 -14.61 -1.15
CA LYS A 64 -0.25 -15.92 -1.79
C LYS A 64 1.03 -16.67 -2.17
N GLY A 65 2.20 -16.11 -1.87
CA GLY A 65 3.52 -16.63 -2.18
C GLY A 65 3.88 -16.67 -3.67
N LYS A 66 3.12 -15.97 -4.52
CA LYS A 66 3.51 -15.78 -5.92
C LYS A 66 4.68 -14.82 -5.99
N GLN A 67 5.81 -15.29 -6.53
CA GLN A 67 6.93 -14.43 -6.88
C GLN A 67 6.56 -13.52 -8.05
N LYS A 68 6.85 -12.24 -7.93
CA LYS A 68 6.74 -11.24 -9.00
C LYS A 68 7.90 -10.27 -8.91
N GLN A 69 8.40 -9.84 -10.05
CA GLN A 69 9.32 -8.71 -10.08
C GLN A 69 8.49 -7.43 -9.90
N LEU A 70 8.76 -6.68 -8.83
CA LEU A 70 8.10 -5.40 -8.57
C LEU A 70 9.14 -4.30 -8.52
N THR A 71 8.86 -3.23 -9.26
CA THR A 71 9.58 -1.97 -9.10
C THR A 71 8.80 -1.10 -8.15
N PHE A 72 9.40 -0.76 -7.01
CA PHE A 72 8.79 0.12 -6.01
C PHE A 72 9.75 1.24 -5.59
N TYR A 73 9.17 2.30 -5.03
CA TYR A 73 9.88 3.51 -4.61
C TYR A 73 9.71 3.69 -3.10
N SER A 74 10.80 3.93 -2.40
CA SER A 74 10.80 4.21 -0.96
C SER A 74 11.49 5.55 -0.71
N GLU A 75 10.92 6.39 0.15
CA GLU A 75 11.58 7.64 0.57
C GLU A 75 12.85 7.36 1.39
N LYS A 76 12.82 6.28 2.18
CA LYS A 76 13.94 5.83 3.02
C LYS A 76 14.67 4.67 2.37
N GLU A 77 15.99 4.65 2.56
CA GLU A 77 16.81 3.54 2.10
C GLU A 77 16.52 2.28 2.95
N LEU A 78 16.15 1.19 2.28
CA LEU A 78 16.06 -0.14 2.86
C LEU A 78 17.45 -0.78 2.92
N THR A 79 17.78 -1.39 4.05
CA THR A 79 19.07 -2.02 4.30
C THR A 79 19.29 -3.24 3.41
N LYS A 80 20.46 -3.33 2.78
CA LYS A 80 20.87 -4.48 1.96
C LYS A 80 20.93 -5.77 2.78
N ASN A 81 20.63 -6.90 2.15
CA ASN A 81 20.61 -8.26 2.73
C ASN A 81 19.55 -8.50 3.81
N GLU A 82 18.64 -7.55 4.02
CA GLU A 82 17.55 -7.71 4.97
C GLU A 82 16.22 -8.00 4.27
N GLN A 83 15.30 -8.58 5.04
CA GLN A 83 13.96 -8.90 4.60
C GLN A 83 12.97 -7.90 5.18
N PHE A 84 12.07 -7.41 4.33
CA PHE A 84 11.04 -6.45 4.72
C PHE A 84 9.68 -6.91 4.20
N LYS A 85 8.66 -6.68 5.03
CA LYS A 85 7.28 -6.62 4.58
C LYS A 85 7.00 -5.17 4.18
N VAL A 86 6.86 -4.92 2.88
CA VAL A 86 6.58 -3.61 2.31
C VAL A 86 5.10 -3.51 1.95
N LEU A 87 4.48 -2.39 2.29
CA LEU A 87 3.12 -2.03 1.91
C LEU A 87 3.24 -1.04 0.75
N VAL A 88 2.85 -1.46 -0.44
CA VAL A 88 3.00 -0.69 -1.67
C VAL A 88 1.63 -0.22 -2.14
N GLY A 89 1.46 1.09 -2.30
CA GLY A 89 0.26 1.68 -2.87
C GLY A 89 0.18 1.50 -4.40
N GLU A 90 -0.97 1.79 -5.01
CA GLU A 90 -1.14 1.72 -6.47
C GLU A 90 -0.14 2.58 -7.25
N ASN A 91 0.33 3.68 -6.67
CA ASN A 91 1.36 4.56 -7.21
C ASN A 91 2.78 3.95 -7.18
N LYS A 92 2.93 2.68 -6.79
CA LYS A 92 4.21 1.97 -6.62
C LYS A 92 5.11 2.57 -5.53
N MET A 93 4.56 3.41 -4.65
CA MET A 93 5.27 3.94 -3.50
C MET A 93 5.06 3.04 -2.28
N VAL A 94 6.14 2.85 -1.53
CA VAL A 94 6.09 2.21 -0.22
C VAL A 94 5.43 3.17 0.75
N VAL A 95 4.22 2.83 1.16
CA VAL A 95 3.46 3.57 2.18
C VAL A 95 4.05 3.26 3.56
N ASN A 96 4.44 2.01 3.79
CA ASN A 96 5.04 1.58 5.05
C ASN A 96 5.91 0.33 4.83
N TYR A 97 6.90 0.12 5.69
CA TYR A 97 7.75 -1.06 5.67
C TYR A 97 8.01 -1.56 7.10
N LYS A 98 8.03 -2.88 7.27
CA LYS A 98 8.39 -3.52 8.52
C LYS A 98 9.50 -4.53 8.27
N LYS A 99 10.60 -4.39 9.01
CA LYS A 99 11.68 -5.37 9.01
C LYS A 99 11.17 -6.69 9.58
N ILE A 100 11.44 -7.78 8.88
CA ILE A 100 11.09 -9.13 9.29
C ILE A 100 12.36 -10.00 9.33
N LYS A 101 12.44 -10.91 10.29
CA LYS A 101 13.57 -11.85 10.37
C LYS A 101 13.40 -13.05 9.43
N ASN A 102 12.15 -13.49 9.26
CA ASN A 102 11.78 -14.59 8.38
C ASN A 102 10.51 -14.21 7.60
N VAL A 103 10.50 -14.57 6.32
CA VAL A 103 9.29 -14.64 5.51
C VAL A 103 8.41 -15.79 6.05
N PRO A 104 7.08 -15.64 6.13
CA PRO A 104 6.19 -16.71 6.57
C PRO A 104 6.47 -18.02 5.81
N ASP A 105 6.49 -19.16 6.50
CA ASP A 105 6.83 -20.46 5.91
C ASP A 105 6.01 -20.78 4.64
N LYS A 106 4.74 -20.36 4.62
CA LYS A 106 3.83 -20.48 3.48
C LYS A 106 4.38 -19.88 2.17
N ILE A 107 5.23 -18.86 2.27
CA ILE A 107 5.89 -18.19 1.15
C ILE A 107 7.29 -18.76 0.94
N LYS A 108 7.98 -19.16 2.01
CA LYS A 108 9.32 -19.76 1.98
C LYS A 108 9.36 -20.99 1.06
N TYR A 109 8.36 -21.88 1.17
CA TYR A 109 8.22 -23.05 0.28
C TYR A 109 7.97 -22.73 -1.20
N LEU A 110 7.48 -21.52 -1.52
CA LEU A 110 7.20 -21.09 -2.90
C LEU A 110 8.38 -20.33 -3.53
N ALA A 111 9.33 -19.88 -2.71
CA ALA A 111 10.58 -19.24 -3.13
C ALA A 111 11.71 -20.26 -3.44
N GLU A 112 11.56 -21.51 -2.99
CA GLU A 112 12.57 -22.57 -3.11
C GLU A 112 12.30 -23.56 -4.26
N LYS A 113 11.32 -23.31 -5.13
CA LYS A 113 10.94 -24.22 -6.23
C LYS A 113 11.38 -23.73 -7.61
#